data_AF-A0A843G1R3-F1
#
_entry.id   AF-A0A843G1R3-F1
#
_cell.length_a   1.000
_cell.length_b   1.000
_cell.length_c   1.000
_cell.angle_alpha   90.00
_cell.angle_beta   90.00
_cell.angle_gamma   90.00
#
_symmetry.space_group_name_H-M   'P 1'
#
loop_
_entity.id
_entity.type
_entity.pdbx_description
1 polymer ?
#
loop_
_entity_poly.entity_id
_entity_poly.type
_entity_poly.pdbx_seq_one_letter_code
_entity_poly.pdbx_strand_id
1 'polypeptide(L)'
;VKKAKDGELGEDIQNFFKEHKDGAIDAEHVVLCCEDCGHLTTDVDLTMYIPKEKKPEKSEHSIWSYLEEYYTKFAEYPHKCEKCGGRMKILRENDDMDLLCPECGTPLEESGMYIMWD
;
A
#
# COMPACT_ATOMS: atom_id res chain seq x y z
N VAL A 1 5.36 7.74 9.64
CA VAL A 1 4.59 8.92 10.15
C VAL A 1 5.39 10.23 10.14
N LYS A 2 6.59 10.33 10.72
CA LYS A 2 7.35 11.61 10.75
C LYS A 2 7.56 12.21 9.36
N LYS A 3 8.09 11.41 8.41
CA LYS A 3 8.24 11.78 6.99
C LYS A 3 6.96 12.29 6.33
N ALA A 4 5.82 11.63 6.60
CA ALA A 4 4.50 12.05 6.13
C ALA A 4 4.11 13.45 6.66
N LYS A 5 4.32 13.70 7.96
CA LYS A 5 4.05 15.01 8.58
C LYS A 5 4.99 16.11 8.06
N ASP A 6 6.22 15.74 7.77
CA ASP A 6 7.24 16.62 7.21
C ASP A 6 7.01 16.90 5.70
N GLY A 7 6.06 16.22 5.06
CA GLY A 7 5.68 16.42 3.66
C GLY A 7 6.50 15.62 2.65
N GLU A 8 7.40 14.77 3.10
CA GLU A 8 8.27 13.96 2.22
C GLU A 8 7.51 12.90 1.42
N LEU A 9 6.28 12.56 1.82
CA LEU A 9 5.41 11.59 1.15
C LEU A 9 4.31 12.25 0.30
N GLY A 10 4.44 13.55 0.02
CA GLY A 10 3.49 14.33 -0.76
C GLY A 10 2.50 15.12 0.10
N GLU A 11 1.92 16.15 -0.52
CA GLU A 11 1.02 17.10 0.14
C GLU A 11 -0.29 16.44 0.59
N ASP A 12 -0.83 15.49 -0.19
CA ASP A 12 -2.07 14.78 0.14
C ASP A 12 -1.94 14.03 1.47
N ILE A 13 -0.83 13.29 1.65
CA ILE A 13 -0.55 12.58 2.89
C ILE A 13 -0.28 13.54 4.04
N GLN A 14 0.42 14.65 3.78
CA GLN A 14 0.64 15.66 4.79
C GLN A 14 -0.69 16.26 5.28
N ASN A 15 -1.60 16.59 4.36
CA ASN A 15 -2.92 17.14 4.67
C ASN A 15 -3.79 16.12 5.40
N PHE A 16 -3.73 14.86 5.01
CA PHE A 16 -4.38 13.77 5.74
C PHE A 16 -3.99 13.74 7.23
N PHE A 17 -2.70 13.85 7.57
CA PHE A 17 -2.27 13.87 8.97
C PHE A 17 -2.56 15.19 9.70
N LYS A 18 -2.84 16.30 8.99
CA LYS A 18 -3.32 17.55 9.58
C LYS A 18 -4.79 17.41 10.01
N GLU A 19 -5.60 16.74 9.19
CA GLU A 19 -7.04 16.52 9.42
C GLU A 19 -7.31 15.36 10.38
N HIS A 20 -6.56 14.26 10.22
CA HIS A 20 -6.70 13.03 10.99
C HIS A 20 -5.42 12.74 11.79
N LYS A 21 -5.30 13.36 12.97
CA LYS A 21 -4.09 13.24 13.81
C LYS A 21 -3.74 11.82 14.24
N ASP A 22 -4.78 11.01 14.44
CA ASP A 22 -4.69 9.59 14.81
C ASP A 22 -4.84 8.67 13.59
N GLY A 23 -4.74 9.21 12.37
CA GLY A 23 -4.75 8.42 11.14
C GLY A 23 -3.52 7.52 11.02
N ALA A 24 -3.64 6.48 10.21
CA ALA A 24 -2.57 5.57 9.84
C ALA A 24 -2.39 5.54 8.32
N ILE A 25 -1.20 5.14 7.88
CA ILE A 25 -0.90 4.88 6.48
C ILE A 25 -0.31 3.48 6.37
N ASP A 26 -0.61 2.80 5.27
CA ASP A 26 0.06 1.56 4.91
C ASP A 26 1.47 1.85 4.40
N ALA A 27 2.47 1.18 4.95
CA ALA A 27 3.86 1.31 4.54
C ALA A 27 4.42 -0.02 4.01
N GLU A 28 3.54 -0.97 3.68
CA GLU A 28 3.92 -2.21 3.01
C GLU A 28 4.48 -1.92 1.62
N HIS A 29 5.56 -2.63 1.28
CA HIS A 29 6.12 -2.62 -0.07
C HIS A 29 5.28 -3.50 -0.97
N VAL A 30 4.79 -2.92 -2.07
CA VAL A 30 3.86 -3.55 -3.00
C VAL A 30 4.41 -3.50 -4.42
N VAL A 31 3.98 -4.45 -5.25
CA VAL A 31 4.22 -4.41 -6.69
C VAL A 31 3.09 -3.63 -7.34
N LEU A 32 3.46 -2.63 -8.13
CA LEU A 32 2.55 -1.76 -8.85
C LEU A 32 2.62 -2.07 -10.34
N CYS A 33 1.47 -2.21 -10.98
CA CYS A 33 1.34 -2.39 -12.42
C CYS A 33 0.57 -1.21 -13.02
N CYS A 34 1.16 -0.55 -14.02
CA CYS A 34 0.45 0.48 -14.77
C CYS A 34 -0.67 -0.13 -15.61
N GLU A 35 -1.88 0.39 -15.46
CA GLU A 35 -3.05 -0.07 -16.20
C GLU A 35 -2.99 0.28 -17.70
N ASP A 36 -2.22 1.31 -18.07
CA ASP A 36 -2.15 1.82 -19.45
C ASP A 36 -1.02 1.18 -20.26
N CYS A 37 0.20 1.14 -19.71
CA CYS A 37 1.39 0.67 -20.43
C CYS A 37 1.98 -0.64 -19.89
N GLY A 38 1.43 -1.18 -18.80
CA GLY A 38 1.93 -2.41 -18.18
C GLY A 38 3.23 -2.25 -17.40
N HIS A 39 3.78 -1.05 -17.28
CA HIS A 39 5.04 -0.90 -16.54
C HIS A 39 4.89 -1.39 -15.09
N LEU A 40 5.78 -2.30 -14.69
CA LEU A 40 5.89 -2.82 -13.33
C LEU A 40 6.96 -2.06 -12.55
N THR A 41 6.63 -1.69 -11.32
CA THR A 41 7.58 -1.12 -10.35
C THR A 41 7.22 -1.57 -8.93
N THR A 42 8.08 -1.28 -7.97
CA THR A 42 7.80 -1.51 -6.54
C THR A 42 7.82 -0.18 -5.80
N ASP A 43 6.80 0.07 -4.98
CA ASP A 43 6.75 1.22 -4.09
C ASP A 43 5.98 0.86 -2.81
N VAL A 44 5.77 1.81 -1.91
CA VAL A 44 4.94 1.65 -0.71
C VAL A 44 3.47 1.94 -0.99
N ASP A 45 2.53 1.16 -0.43
CA ASP A 45 1.08 1.31 -0.71
C ASP A 45 0.58 2.74 -0.39
N LEU A 46 0.88 3.27 0.80
CA LEU A 46 0.46 4.59 1.28
C LEU A 46 -1.05 4.79 1.43
N THR A 47 -1.87 3.75 1.29
CA THR A 47 -3.32 3.83 1.61
C THR A 47 -3.54 4.37 3.02
N MET A 48 -4.48 5.31 3.12
CA MET A 48 -4.79 6.06 4.34
C MET A 48 -5.95 5.43 5.10
N TYR A 49 -5.85 5.39 6.42
CA TYR A 49 -6.83 4.79 7.32
C TYR A 49 -7.13 5.71 8.51
N ILE A 50 -8.40 5.81 8.90
CA ILE A 50 -8.84 6.57 10.08
C ILE A 50 -9.29 5.62 11.20
N PRO A 51 -9.06 5.97 12.48
CA PRO A 51 -9.48 5.13 13.58
C PRO A 51 -11.01 5.07 13.67
N LYS A 52 -11.53 3.88 13.97
CA LYS A 52 -12.92 3.66 14.37
C LYS A 52 -13.15 4.29 15.76
N GLU A 53 -14.41 4.57 16.10
CA GLU A 53 -14.77 5.29 17.35
C GLU A 53 -14.23 4.64 18.63
N LYS A 54 -13.93 3.33 18.60
CA LYS A 54 -13.21 2.64 19.67
C LYS A 54 -11.71 2.91 19.53
N LYS A 55 -11.20 3.80 20.38
CA LYS A 55 -9.74 3.97 20.53
C LYS A 55 -9.13 2.60 20.86
N PRO A 56 -8.07 2.16 20.15
CA PRO A 56 -7.31 1.01 20.57
C PRO A 56 -6.71 1.31 21.95
N GLU A 57 -7.14 0.56 22.97
CA GLU A 57 -6.29 0.40 24.15
C GLU A 57 -5.00 -0.26 23.65
N LYS A 58 -3.84 0.25 24.05
CA LYS A 58 -2.54 -0.28 23.61
C LYS A 58 -2.49 -1.78 23.90
N SER A 59 -2.65 -2.63 22.90
CA SER A 59 -2.54 -4.08 23.07
C SER A 59 -1.28 -4.62 22.39
N GLU A 60 -0.79 -5.73 22.94
CA GLU A 60 0.52 -6.35 22.68
C GLU A 60 0.51 -7.36 21.51
N HIS A 61 -0.48 -7.31 20.61
CA HIS A 61 -0.64 -8.28 19.51
C HIS A 61 -0.08 -7.78 18.17
N SER A 62 0.06 -8.70 17.20
CA SER A 62 0.73 -8.47 15.91
C SER A 62 0.03 -7.43 15.02
N ILE A 63 0.83 -6.54 14.44
CA ILE A 63 0.49 -5.29 13.73
C ILE A 63 -0.63 -5.41 12.68
N TRP A 64 -0.80 -6.58 12.06
CA TRP A 64 -1.75 -6.77 10.94
C TRP A 64 -3.20 -6.96 11.38
N SER A 65 -3.46 -7.66 12.49
CA SER A 65 -4.83 -7.83 13.01
C SER A 65 -5.46 -6.52 13.54
N TYR A 66 -4.63 -5.50 13.79
CA TYR A 66 -5.04 -4.22 14.37
C TYR A 66 -5.67 -3.26 13.38
N LEU A 67 -5.22 -3.29 12.12
CA LEU A 67 -5.68 -2.31 11.13
C LEU A 67 -7.17 -2.51 10.83
N GLU A 68 -7.62 -3.75 10.60
CA GLU A 68 -9.03 -4.01 10.33
C GLU A 68 -9.92 -3.86 11.56
N GLU A 69 -9.42 -4.15 12.77
CA GLU A 69 -10.22 -4.06 13.99
C GLU A 69 -10.43 -2.60 14.43
N TYR A 70 -9.39 -1.77 14.36
CA TYR A 70 -9.39 -0.42 14.92
C TYR A 70 -9.43 0.70 13.90
N TYR A 71 -9.19 0.41 12.62
CA TYR A 71 -9.17 1.42 11.57
C TYR A 71 -10.13 1.08 10.44
N THR A 72 -10.55 2.11 9.72
CA THR A 72 -11.33 2.00 8.49
C THR A 72 -10.55 2.67 7.37
N LYS A 73 -10.56 2.06 6.19
CA LYS A 73 -9.93 2.63 4.99
C LYS A 73 -10.59 3.97 4.66
N PHE A 74 -9.78 5.00 4.58
CA PHE A 74 -10.21 6.36 4.24
C PHE A 74 -10.07 6.60 2.74
N ALA A 75 -8.88 6.38 2.19
CA ALA A 75 -8.60 6.59 0.78
C ALA A 75 -7.40 5.77 0.31
N GLU A 76 -7.47 5.26 -0.92
CA GLU A 76 -6.33 4.67 -1.61
C GLU A 76 -5.37 5.76 -2.09
N TYR A 77 -4.07 5.47 -2.01
CA TYR A 77 -3.08 6.37 -2.58
C TYR A 77 -3.03 6.20 -4.11
N PRO A 78 -3.16 7.28 -4.90
CA PRO A 78 -3.23 7.21 -6.35
C PRO A 78 -1.83 7.12 -6.96
N HIS A 79 -1.27 5.91 -7.00
CA HIS A 79 0.02 5.63 -7.65
C HIS A 79 0.01 6.01 -9.13
N LYS A 80 1.09 6.67 -9.58
CA LYS A 80 1.28 7.14 -10.95
C LYS A 80 2.50 6.52 -11.60
N CYS A 81 2.33 6.06 -12.83
CA CYS A 81 3.39 5.46 -13.61
C CYS A 81 4.44 6.49 -14.01
N GLU A 82 5.70 6.23 -13.69
CA GLU A 82 6.81 7.09 -14.08
C GLU A 82 7.06 7.11 -15.61
N LYS A 83 6.67 6.03 -16.33
CA LYS A 83 6.85 5.95 -17.79
C LYS A 83 5.80 6.73 -18.58
N CYS A 84 4.52 6.66 -18.20
CA CYS A 84 3.43 7.22 -19.00
C CYS A 84 2.50 8.19 -18.24
N GLY A 85 2.67 8.32 -16.92
CA GLY A 85 1.78 9.12 -16.07
C GLY A 85 0.43 8.47 -15.75
N GLY A 86 0.17 7.27 -16.31
CA GLY A 86 -1.04 6.48 -16.09
C GLY A 86 -1.22 6.02 -14.65
N ARG A 87 -2.44 5.55 -14.33
CA ARG A 87 -2.72 4.98 -13.00
C ARG A 87 -1.99 3.65 -12.82
N MET A 88 -1.52 3.39 -11.61
CA MET A 88 -1.00 2.08 -11.24
C MET A 88 -1.93 1.38 -10.25
N LYS A 89 -2.12 0.08 -10.47
CA LYS A 89 -2.84 -0.83 -9.58
C LYS A 89 -1.82 -1.62 -8.75
N ILE A 90 -2.11 -1.79 -7.46
CA ILE A 90 -1.39 -2.72 -6.58
C ILE A 90 -1.78 -4.15 -6.95
N LEU A 91 -0.78 -5.00 -7.21
CA LEU A 91 -0.96 -6.43 -7.41
C LEU A 91 -0.89 -7.12 -6.04
N ARG A 92 -1.94 -7.85 -5.65
CA ARG A 92 -1.99 -8.64 -4.41
C ARG A 92 -1.94 -10.14 -4.73
N GLU A 93 -1.48 -10.95 -3.78
CA GLU A 93 -1.34 -12.42 -3.92
C GLU A 93 -2.64 -13.13 -4.38
N ASN A 94 -3.80 -12.58 -4.02
CA ASN A 94 -5.11 -13.12 -4.41
C ASN A 94 -5.73 -12.45 -5.65
N ASP A 95 -5.02 -11.57 -6.35
CA ASP A 95 -5.44 -11.20 -7.70
C ASP A 95 -5.25 -12.47 -8.56
N ASP A 96 -6.32 -13.24 -8.77
CA ASP A 96 -6.48 -14.49 -9.57
C ASP A 96 -5.95 -14.42 -11.03
N MET A 97 -5.17 -13.40 -11.36
CA MET A 97 -4.51 -13.25 -12.63
C MET A 97 -3.32 -14.18 -12.62
N ASP A 98 -3.29 -15.12 -13.56
CA ASP A 98 -2.04 -15.54 -14.18
C ASP A 98 -1.28 -14.24 -14.50
N LEU A 99 -0.39 -13.81 -13.60
CA LEU A 99 0.22 -12.49 -13.62
C LEU A 99 1.23 -12.48 -14.77
N LEU A 100 0.75 -12.37 -15.99
CA LEU A 100 1.61 -12.26 -17.16
C LEU A 100 2.25 -10.87 -17.10
N CYS A 101 3.57 -10.82 -17.21
CA CYS A 101 4.29 -9.58 -17.43
C CYS A 101 3.71 -8.90 -18.66
N PRO A 102 3.12 -7.71 -18.55
CA PRO A 102 2.47 -7.06 -19.69
C PRO A 102 3.45 -6.55 -20.75
N GLU A 103 4.76 -6.51 -20.46
CA GLU A 103 5.79 -6.21 -21.46
C GLU A 103 6.19 -7.44 -22.31
N CYS A 104 6.27 -8.64 -21.72
CA CYS A 104 6.79 -9.84 -22.41
C CYS A 104 5.83 -11.05 -22.47
N GLY A 105 4.71 -11.00 -21.77
CA GLY A 105 3.71 -12.07 -21.69
C GLY A 105 4.13 -13.28 -20.85
N THR A 106 5.28 -13.25 -20.18
CA THR A 106 5.75 -14.35 -19.32
C THR A 106 5.06 -14.29 -17.96
N PRO A 107 4.59 -15.42 -17.39
CA PRO A 107 4.11 -15.46 -16.01
C PRO A 107 5.16 -14.89 -15.05
N LEU A 108 4.74 -14.00 -14.16
CA LEU A 108 5.51 -13.57 -13.02
C LEU A 108 5.59 -14.78 -12.08
N GLU A 109 6.78 -15.36 -11.95
CA GLU A 109 7.01 -16.42 -10.98
C GLU A 109 6.87 -15.84 -9.58
N GLU A 110 6.01 -16.46 -8.76
CA GLU A 110 6.08 -16.28 -7.32
C GLU A 110 7.45 -16.80 -6.86
N SER A 111 8.37 -15.89 -6.54
CA SER A 111 9.55 -16.27 -5.79
C SER A 111 9.11 -16.53 -4.35
N GLY A 112 8.52 -17.72 -4.12
CA GLY A 112 8.21 -18.26 -2.82
C GLY A 112 9.51 -18.54 -2.05
N MET A 113 10.19 -17.49 -1.60
CA MET A 113 11.24 -17.60 -0.61
C MET A 113 10.56 -17.78 0.75
N TYR A 114 10.14 -19.01 1.03
CA TYR A 114 9.85 -19.47 2.38
C TYR A 114 11.16 -19.40 3.17
N ILE A 115 11.44 -18.23 3.75
CA ILE A 115 12.45 -18.12 4.80
C ILE A 115 11.82 -18.71 6.04
N MET A 116 12.03 -20.01 6.25
CA MET A 116 11.80 -20.64 7.55
C MET A 116 12.81 -19.98 8.51
N TRP A 117 12.31 -19.09 9.37
CA TRP A 117 13.10 -18.53 10.46
C TRP A 117 13.22 -19.61 11.55
N ASP A 118 14.39 -20.28 11.62
CA ASP A 118 14.81 -21.08 12.79
C ASP A 118 15.24 -20.15 13.94
#